data_AF-A0A7S2L9N6-F1
#
_entry.id   AF-A0A7S2L9N6-F1
#
_cell.length_a   1.000
_cell.length_b   1.000
_cell.length_c   1.000
_cell.angle_alpha   90.00
_cell.angle_beta   90.00
_cell.angle_gamma   90.00
#
_symmetry.space_group_name_H-M   'P 1'
#
loop_
_entity.id
_entity.type
_entity.pdbx_description
1 polymer ?
#
loop_
_entity_poly.entity_id
_entity_poly.type
_entity_poly.pdbx_seq_one_letter_code
_entity_poly.pdbx_strand_id
1 'polypeptide(L)'
;GEAAKPPPPARAERGAERPAERAAPEKAGEDKAGAAKKAQAVPLLVSGCKDETISDIISGRYTPHGTNHGRVTYKKQRQGSIDVMIYYWDDRDGPELCGWWFGPNVGGDQVWAYHPSRTATTPPGTEWNVPHDGAIDPTFSVSVSKGGDQAAAPARRAADERAADGEPPLKDARRES
;
A
#
# COMPACT_ATOMS: atom_id res chain seq x y z
N GLY A 1 15.00 29.64 -28.70
CA GLY A 1 15.61 29.64 -27.36
C GLY A 1 14.81 28.70 -26.51
N GLU A 2 15.23 27.45 -26.44
CA GLU A 2 14.52 26.38 -25.74
C GLU A 2 15.43 25.94 -24.59
N ALA A 3 14.99 26.19 -23.36
CA ALA A 3 15.75 25.84 -22.17
C ALA A 3 15.51 24.36 -21.86
N ALA A 4 16.51 23.53 -22.15
CA ALA A 4 16.55 22.14 -21.73
C ALA A 4 16.53 22.07 -20.19
N LYS A 5 15.51 21.40 -19.62
CA LYS A 5 15.42 21.15 -18.17
C LYS A 5 16.36 19.99 -17.80
N PRO A 6 17.03 20.06 -16.63
CA PRO A 6 17.99 19.04 -16.22
C PRO A 6 17.28 17.69 -15.97
N PRO A 7 17.96 16.56 -16.22
CA PRO A 7 17.43 15.25 -15.89
C PRO A 7 17.27 15.10 -14.36
N PRO A 8 16.43 14.17 -13.87
CA PRO A 8 16.56 13.69 -12.49
C PRO A 8 17.98 13.18 -12.29
N PRO A 9 18.54 13.17 -11.08
CA PRO A 9 19.87 12.62 -10.86
C PRO A 9 19.86 11.14 -11.26
N ALA A 10 20.32 10.86 -12.48
CA ALA A 10 21.00 9.62 -12.78
C ALA A 10 22.17 9.55 -11.81
N ARG A 11 22.15 8.55 -10.94
CA ARG A 11 23.30 8.18 -10.12
C ARG A 11 24.50 8.07 -11.06
N ALA A 12 25.44 9.01 -10.91
CA ALA A 12 26.65 9.03 -11.71
C ALA A 12 27.41 7.71 -11.53
N GLU A 13 27.56 6.98 -12.64
CA GLU A 13 28.50 5.88 -12.73
C GLU A 13 29.92 6.44 -12.65
N ARG A 14 30.65 6.11 -11.59
CA ARG A 14 32.11 5.95 -11.62
C ARG A 14 32.47 4.73 -10.78
N GLY A 15 33.04 3.75 -11.46
CA GLY A 15 33.24 2.39 -10.96
C GLY A 15 34.31 2.25 -9.88
N ALA A 16 34.06 1.31 -8.98
CA ALA A 16 35.00 0.35 -8.42
C ALA A 16 34.16 -0.78 -7.77
N GLU A 17 34.15 -1.94 -8.43
CA GLU A 17 34.26 -3.30 -7.88
C GLU A 17 33.46 -3.70 -6.60
N ARG A 18 32.60 -4.73 -6.79
CA ARG A 18 31.89 -5.68 -5.87
C ARG A 18 32.50 -5.92 -4.45
N PRO A 19 31.84 -6.70 -3.55
CA PRO A 19 30.41 -6.89 -3.22
C PRO A 19 30.14 -6.72 -1.69
N ALA A 20 28.90 -6.46 -1.29
CA ALA A 20 28.45 -6.73 0.09
C ALA A 20 26.97 -7.10 0.07
N GLU A 21 26.67 -8.29 -0.44
CA GLU A 21 26.11 -9.37 0.38
C GLU A 21 26.10 -9.13 1.92
N ARG A 22 24.86 -9.11 2.44
CA ARG A 22 24.36 -9.71 3.70
C ARG A 22 24.74 -9.10 5.05
N ALA A 23 23.73 -8.49 5.67
CA ALA A 23 22.96 -9.04 6.81
C ALA A 23 21.82 -8.01 7.12
N ALA A 24 20.55 -8.25 6.79
CA ALA A 24 19.58 -9.09 7.50
C ALA A 24 19.24 -8.59 8.93
N PRO A 25 18.15 -9.06 9.54
CA PRO A 25 16.75 -8.71 9.30
C PRO A 25 16.13 -8.15 10.61
N GLU A 26 15.00 -7.44 10.59
CA GLU A 26 14.16 -7.45 11.81
C GLU A 26 12.67 -7.24 11.54
N LYS A 27 12.02 -8.41 11.44
CA LYS A 27 10.72 -8.79 11.98
C LYS A 27 9.58 -7.78 11.90
N ALA A 28 8.60 -8.18 11.10
CA ALA A 28 7.19 -7.95 11.32
C ALA A 28 6.84 -8.16 12.82
N GLY A 29 6.67 -7.05 13.52
CA GLY A 29 5.97 -6.99 14.81
C GLY A 29 4.48 -6.89 14.52
N GLU A 30 3.79 -8.01 14.70
CA GLU A 30 2.34 -8.09 14.74
C GLU A 30 1.87 -7.48 16.08
N ASP A 31 1.78 -6.16 16.17
CA ASP A 31 1.25 -5.50 17.36
C ASP A 31 -0.28 -5.46 17.34
N LYS A 32 -0.86 -6.40 18.08
CA LYS A 32 -2.24 -6.31 18.55
C LYS A 32 -2.41 -5.11 19.48
N ALA A 33 -3.31 -4.22 19.09
CA ALA A 33 -4.23 -3.46 19.93
C ALA A 33 -3.66 -2.76 21.17
N GLY A 34 -3.02 -1.61 20.96
CA GLY A 34 -3.01 -0.51 21.94
C GLY A 34 -4.25 0.38 21.74
N ALA A 35 -5.25 0.25 22.61
CA ALA A 35 -6.45 1.10 22.61
C ALA A 35 -6.14 2.48 23.23
N ALA A 36 -5.44 3.33 22.50
CA ALA A 36 -5.52 4.78 22.73
C ALA A 36 -6.83 5.28 22.10
N LYS A 37 -7.61 6.11 22.80
CA LYS A 37 -8.90 6.68 22.33
C LYS A 37 -8.73 7.26 20.92
N LYS A 38 -9.11 6.47 19.91
CA LYS A 38 -8.90 6.81 18.50
C LYS A 38 -9.92 7.86 18.11
N ALA A 39 -9.46 9.05 17.74
CA ALA A 39 -10.21 9.85 16.78
C ALA A 39 -10.50 8.93 15.59
N GLN A 40 -11.78 8.63 15.37
CA GLN A 40 -12.17 7.64 14.36
C GLN A 40 -11.85 8.23 12.99
N ALA A 41 -10.69 7.86 12.44
CA ALA A 41 -10.34 8.23 11.09
C ALA A 41 -11.43 7.71 10.15
N VAL A 42 -11.89 8.56 9.25
CA VAL A 42 -12.99 8.25 8.33
C VAL A 42 -12.45 7.61 7.05
N PRO A 43 -13.18 6.68 6.42
CA PRO A 43 -12.80 6.14 5.11
C PRO A 43 -12.66 7.25 4.05
N LEU A 44 -11.82 7.01 3.06
CA LEU A 44 -11.58 7.92 1.95
C LEU A 44 -12.06 7.29 0.63
N LEU A 45 -12.33 8.14 -0.35
CA LEU A 45 -12.58 7.79 -1.74
C LEU A 45 -11.54 8.52 -2.58
N VAL A 46 -10.80 7.77 -3.38
CA VAL A 46 -9.84 8.28 -4.36
C VAL A 46 -10.44 8.10 -5.74
N SER A 47 -10.47 9.17 -6.53
CA SER A 47 -11.10 9.19 -7.84
C SER A 47 -10.53 10.30 -8.71
N GLY A 48 -10.68 10.13 -10.02
CA GLY A 48 -10.09 11.03 -11.00
C GLY A 48 -8.58 10.81 -11.09
N CYS A 49 -8.04 10.98 -12.28
CA CYS A 49 -6.63 10.92 -12.64
C CYS A 49 -6.58 10.99 -14.17
N LYS A 50 -5.66 11.78 -14.74
CA LYS A 50 -5.42 11.85 -16.18
C LYS A 50 -4.65 10.65 -16.70
N ASP A 51 -3.79 10.08 -15.87
CA ASP A 51 -3.07 8.85 -16.19
C ASP A 51 -4.00 7.65 -15.91
N GLU A 52 -4.55 7.06 -16.98
CA GLU A 52 -5.50 5.94 -16.87
C GLU A 52 -4.89 4.72 -16.18
N THR A 53 -3.60 4.44 -16.44
CA THR A 53 -2.92 3.27 -15.86
C THR A 53 -2.77 3.42 -14.35
N ILE A 54 -2.36 4.60 -13.88
CA ILE A 54 -2.29 4.90 -12.45
C ILE A 54 -3.69 4.95 -11.85
N SER A 55 -4.66 5.54 -12.56
CA SER A 55 -6.06 5.63 -12.14
C SER A 55 -6.63 4.26 -11.78
N ASP A 56 -6.44 3.26 -12.65
CA ASP A 56 -6.92 1.89 -12.43
C ASP A 56 -6.31 1.25 -11.16
N ILE A 57 -5.06 1.60 -10.85
CA ILE A 57 -4.35 1.08 -9.69
C ILE A 57 -4.84 1.76 -8.40
N ILE A 58 -4.86 3.10 -8.36
CA ILE A 58 -5.02 3.84 -7.10
C ILE A 58 -6.45 4.33 -6.82
N SER A 59 -7.33 4.37 -7.82
CA SER A 59 -8.73 4.76 -7.61
C SER A 59 -9.49 3.72 -6.80
N GLY A 60 -10.31 4.17 -5.84
CA GLY A 60 -11.15 3.30 -5.04
C GLY A 60 -11.37 3.80 -3.62
N ARG A 61 -12.00 2.94 -2.80
CA ARG A 61 -12.29 3.22 -1.40
C ARG A 61 -11.11 2.81 -0.52
N TYR A 62 -10.72 3.67 0.41
CA TYR A 62 -9.64 3.43 1.36
C TYR A 62 -10.18 3.44 2.79
N THR A 63 -9.68 2.54 3.62
CA THR A 63 -10.03 2.47 5.04
C THR A 63 -8.79 2.76 5.90
N PRO A 64 -8.96 3.40 7.06
CA PRO A 64 -7.86 3.55 8.00
C PRO A 64 -7.26 2.19 8.37
N HIS A 65 -5.94 2.07 8.28
CA HIS A 65 -5.24 0.80 8.48
C HIS A 65 -4.31 0.83 9.69
N GLY A 66 -3.57 1.92 9.88
CA GLY A 66 -2.60 2.06 10.95
C GLY A 66 -2.11 3.49 11.11
N THR A 67 -0.87 3.64 11.58
CA THR A 67 -0.23 4.95 11.74
C THR A 67 1.23 4.92 11.28
N ASN A 68 1.71 6.03 10.75
CA ASN A 68 3.10 6.21 10.32
C ASN A 68 3.48 7.69 10.52
N HIS A 69 4.63 7.94 11.15
CA HIS A 69 5.10 9.28 11.56
C HIS A 69 4.01 10.16 12.22
N GLY A 70 3.26 9.57 13.16
CA GLY A 70 2.19 10.27 13.90
C GLY A 70 0.91 10.55 13.09
N ARG A 71 0.82 10.08 11.84
CA ARG A 71 -0.35 10.25 10.97
C ARG A 71 -1.01 8.93 10.64
N VAL A 72 -2.31 8.95 10.33
CA VAL A 72 -3.07 7.77 9.96
C VAL A 72 -2.66 7.29 8.56
N THR A 73 -2.42 5.99 8.42
CA THR A 73 -2.26 5.35 7.11
C THR A 73 -3.58 4.75 6.65
N TYR A 74 -3.78 4.73 5.34
CA TYR A 74 -4.99 4.20 4.73
C TYR A 74 -4.64 3.09 3.76
N LYS A 75 -5.46 2.03 3.73
CA LYS A 75 -5.30 0.90 2.81
C LYS A 75 -6.51 0.83 1.88
N LYS A 76 -6.26 0.69 0.58
CA LYS A 76 -7.29 0.47 -0.43
C LYS A 76 -8.07 -0.80 -0.08
N GLN A 77 -9.39 -0.72 -0.07
CA GLN A 77 -10.24 -1.88 0.07
C GLN A 77 -9.99 -2.80 -1.13
N ARG A 78 -9.79 -4.09 -0.86
CA ARG A 78 -9.30 -5.05 -1.84
C ARG A 78 -10.08 -4.99 -3.17
N GLN A 79 -9.43 -4.43 -4.18
CA GLN A 79 -9.80 -4.48 -5.59
C GLN A 79 -8.51 -4.68 -6.37
N GLY A 80 -8.38 -5.82 -7.05
CA GLY A 80 -7.18 -6.19 -7.79
C GLY A 80 -6.17 -7.05 -7.00
N SER A 81 -4.98 -7.20 -7.57
CA SER A 81 -3.88 -8.06 -7.09
C SER A 81 -2.84 -7.32 -6.26
N ILE A 82 -2.81 -5.99 -6.32
CA ILE A 82 -1.81 -5.13 -5.67
C ILE A 82 -2.48 -4.35 -4.56
N ASP A 83 -1.86 -4.33 -3.37
CA ASP A 83 -2.28 -3.48 -2.27
C ASP A 83 -1.85 -2.03 -2.56
N VAL A 84 -2.66 -1.06 -2.13
CA VAL A 84 -2.32 0.36 -2.24
C VAL A 84 -2.50 1.02 -0.89
N MET A 85 -1.49 1.77 -0.48
CA MET A 85 -1.39 2.47 0.79
C MET A 85 -1.28 3.97 0.55
N ILE A 86 -1.95 4.75 1.39
CA ILE A 86 -1.73 6.19 1.55
C ILE A 86 -1.05 6.41 2.89
N TYR A 87 0.12 7.05 2.89
CA TYR A 87 0.92 7.27 4.08
C TYR A 87 1.69 8.58 4.01
N TYR A 88 2.24 9.01 5.14
CA TYR A 88 3.03 10.22 5.24
C TYR A 88 4.49 9.87 5.52
N TRP A 89 5.45 10.56 4.90
CA TRP A 89 6.87 10.45 5.22
C TRP A 89 7.40 11.76 5.81
N ASP A 90 8.18 11.69 6.88
CA ASP A 90 8.82 12.87 7.50
C ASP A 90 10.11 13.28 6.76
N ASP A 91 10.80 14.31 7.25
CA ASP A 91 11.98 14.88 6.59
C ASP A 91 13.29 14.13 6.88
N ARG A 92 13.23 12.93 7.49
CA ARG A 92 14.45 12.19 7.89
C ARG A 92 15.39 11.87 6.74
N ASP A 93 14.84 11.64 5.54
CA ASP A 93 15.58 11.32 4.31
C ASP A 93 15.70 12.53 3.37
N GLY A 94 15.31 13.70 3.86
CA GLY A 94 15.41 14.95 3.13
C GLY A 94 14.06 15.67 2.97
N PRO A 95 14.12 17.00 2.86
CA PRO A 95 12.93 17.83 2.72
C PRO A 95 12.11 17.50 1.45
N GLU A 96 12.74 17.04 0.39
CA GLU A 96 12.06 16.68 -0.86
C GLU A 96 11.18 15.43 -0.75
N LEU A 97 11.54 14.49 0.13
CA LEU A 97 10.80 13.24 0.32
C LEU A 97 9.68 13.36 1.36
N CYS A 98 9.66 14.48 2.08
CA CYS A 98 8.69 14.74 3.15
C CYS A 98 7.33 15.12 2.58
N GLY A 99 6.30 14.33 2.86
CA GLY A 99 4.95 14.57 2.37
C GLY A 99 4.07 13.33 2.40
N TRP A 100 3.03 13.32 1.58
CA TRP A 100 2.11 12.20 1.44
C TRP A 100 2.37 11.40 0.18
N TRP A 101 2.20 10.08 0.28
CA TRP A 101 2.57 9.14 -0.75
C TRP A 101 1.49 8.09 -1.00
N PHE A 102 1.34 7.71 -2.26
CA PHE A 102 0.68 6.47 -2.67
C PHE A 102 1.74 5.43 -3.06
N GLY A 103 1.68 4.24 -2.46
CA GLY A 103 2.61 3.14 -2.77
C GLY A 103 2.06 1.77 -2.33
N PRO A 104 2.71 0.66 -2.71
CA PRO A 104 2.24 -0.68 -2.38
C PRO A 104 2.39 -1.00 -0.89
N ASN A 105 3.36 -0.37 -0.25
CA ASN A 105 3.65 -0.45 1.17
C ASN A 105 4.24 0.87 1.67
N VAL A 106 4.17 1.10 2.98
CA VAL A 106 4.75 2.27 3.63
C VAL A 106 6.27 2.24 3.48
N GLY A 107 6.87 3.34 2.99
CA GLY A 107 8.32 3.50 2.86
C GLY A 107 9.00 2.60 1.82
N GLY A 108 8.25 2.05 0.87
CA GLY A 108 8.83 1.31 -0.26
C GLY A 108 9.33 2.22 -1.38
N ASP A 109 10.19 1.69 -2.25
CA ASP A 109 10.77 2.44 -3.38
C ASP A 109 9.77 2.70 -4.52
N GLN A 110 8.68 1.95 -4.58
CA GLN A 110 7.65 2.10 -5.61
C GLN A 110 6.56 3.05 -5.11
N VAL A 111 6.27 4.09 -5.90
CA VAL A 111 5.27 5.10 -5.58
C VAL A 111 4.52 5.54 -6.83
N TRP A 112 3.25 5.92 -6.67
CA TRP A 112 2.39 6.35 -7.78
C TRP A 112 2.08 7.83 -7.75
N ALA A 113 1.90 8.41 -6.56
CA ALA A 113 1.53 9.81 -6.40
C ALA A 113 2.18 10.41 -5.14
N TYR A 114 2.43 11.71 -5.21
CA TYR A 114 3.08 12.48 -4.15
C TYR A 114 2.35 13.80 -3.88
N HIS A 115 2.36 14.24 -2.63
CA HIS A 115 1.97 15.60 -2.26
C HIS A 115 2.91 16.17 -1.19
N PRO A 116 3.51 17.36 -1.40
CA PRO A 116 4.56 17.92 -0.52
C PRO A 116 4.05 18.51 0.81
N SER A 117 2.81 18.26 1.20
CA SER A 117 2.23 18.92 2.38
C SER A 117 2.78 18.31 3.66
N ARG A 118 3.51 19.12 4.42
CA ARG A 118 4.08 18.75 5.73
C ARG A 118 3.18 19.08 6.91
N THR A 119 2.16 19.90 6.70
CA THR A 119 1.29 20.40 7.76
C THR A 119 -0.06 19.68 7.78
N ALA A 120 -0.47 19.08 6.66
CA ALA A 120 -1.71 18.33 6.60
C ALA A 120 -1.64 17.11 7.54
N THR A 121 -2.64 16.96 8.41
CA THR A 121 -2.78 15.85 9.36
C THR A 121 -3.48 14.64 8.76
N THR A 122 -4.15 14.83 7.63
CA THR A 122 -4.80 13.81 6.80
C THR A 122 -4.34 13.97 5.34
N PRO A 123 -4.49 12.94 4.49
CA PRO A 123 -4.15 13.06 3.08
C PRO A 123 -4.84 14.29 2.45
N PRO A 124 -4.09 15.16 1.73
CA PRO A 124 -4.66 16.31 1.04
C PRO A 124 -5.69 15.89 -0.02
N GLY A 125 -6.69 16.73 -0.26
CA GLY A 125 -7.78 16.39 -1.17
C GLY A 125 -7.49 16.59 -2.65
N THR A 126 -6.50 17.41 -2.99
CA THR A 126 -6.15 17.89 -4.34
C THR A 126 -4.65 18.17 -4.41
N GLU A 127 -4.16 18.66 -5.57
CA GLU A 127 -2.77 19.09 -5.77
C GLU A 127 -1.72 17.97 -5.64
N TRP A 128 -2.09 16.77 -6.11
CA TRP A 128 -1.20 15.62 -6.15
C TRP A 128 -0.40 15.59 -7.46
N ASN A 129 0.88 15.28 -7.37
CA ASN A 129 1.70 14.89 -8.51
C ASN A 129 1.33 13.44 -8.89
N VAL A 130 0.84 13.25 -10.11
CA VAL A 130 0.53 11.91 -10.66
C VAL A 130 1.04 11.83 -12.11
N PRO A 131 2.09 11.04 -12.40
CA PRO A 131 2.92 10.25 -11.49
C PRO A 131 3.65 11.11 -10.44
N HIS A 132 4.20 10.48 -9.41
CA HIS A 132 4.80 11.16 -8.24
C HIS A 132 5.87 12.23 -8.58
N ASP A 133 6.60 12.05 -9.68
CA ASP A 133 7.64 12.94 -10.21
C ASP A 133 7.13 13.88 -11.33
N GLY A 134 5.87 13.73 -11.70
CA GLY A 134 5.21 14.48 -12.77
C GLY A 134 4.66 15.83 -12.34
N ALA A 135 3.83 16.42 -13.19
CA ALA A 135 3.07 17.64 -12.85
C ALA A 135 1.91 17.32 -11.89
N ILE A 136 1.38 18.37 -11.25
CA ILE A 136 0.13 18.25 -10.51
C ILE A 136 -1.00 17.84 -11.47
N ASP A 137 -1.76 16.83 -11.08
CA ASP A 137 -2.99 16.46 -11.76
C ASP A 137 -4.19 17.20 -11.13
N PRO A 138 -4.81 18.16 -11.84
CA PRO A 138 -5.95 18.91 -11.29
C PRO A 138 -7.24 18.09 -11.19
N THR A 139 -7.28 16.90 -11.79
CA THR A 139 -8.45 16.00 -11.78
C THR A 139 -8.37 14.95 -10.67
N PHE A 140 -7.19 14.76 -10.09
CA PHE A 140 -6.98 13.78 -9.02
C PHE A 140 -7.57 14.28 -7.70
N SER A 141 -8.41 13.46 -7.06
CA SER A 141 -9.08 13.82 -5.81
C SER A 141 -9.05 12.73 -4.75
N VAL A 142 -8.83 13.16 -3.51
CA VAL A 142 -9.03 12.37 -2.29
C VAL A 142 -10.12 13.02 -1.46
N SER A 143 -11.22 12.32 -1.24
CA SER A 143 -12.38 12.85 -0.52
C SER A 143 -12.77 11.94 0.63
N VAL A 144 -13.32 12.51 1.71
CA VAL A 144 -13.93 11.72 2.78
C VAL A 144 -15.13 10.96 2.22
N SER A 145 -15.12 9.64 2.38
CA SER A 145 -16.24 8.81 1.97
C SER A 145 -17.23 8.65 3.13
N LYS A 146 -18.42 9.21 3.00
CA LYS A 146 -19.52 8.95 3.94
C LYS A 146 -19.79 7.44 3.98
N GLY A 147 -19.93 6.89 5.19
CA GLY A 147 -20.12 5.46 5.41
C GLY A 147 -21.43 4.97 4.80
N GLY A 148 -21.35 4.38 3.61
CA GLY A 148 -22.31 3.40 3.14
C GLY A 148 -21.72 2.02 3.38
N ASP A 149 -22.42 1.20 4.17
CA ASP A 149 -22.20 -0.23 4.37
C ASP A 149 -21.72 -0.94 3.10
N GLN A 150 -20.50 -1.48 3.14
CA GLN A 150 -20.18 -2.75 2.48
C GLN A 150 -19.05 -3.46 3.23
N ALA A 151 -19.49 -4.40 4.07
CA ALA A 151 -18.87 -5.66 4.46
C ALA A 151 -17.37 -5.64 4.82
N ALA A 152 -17.12 -5.59 6.12
CA ALA A 152 -16.00 -6.31 6.70
C ALA A 152 -16.14 -7.80 6.33
N ALA A 153 -15.43 -8.23 5.29
CA ALA A 153 -15.29 -9.66 5.01
C ALA A 153 -14.47 -10.29 6.15
N PRO A 154 -14.96 -11.37 6.80
CA PRO A 154 -14.21 -12.02 7.86
C PRO A 154 -12.92 -12.63 7.29
N ALA A 155 -11.80 -12.22 7.88
CA ALA A 155 -10.52 -12.87 7.67
C ALA A 155 -10.62 -14.34 8.11
N ARG A 156 -10.69 -15.19 7.10
CA ARG A 156 -10.46 -16.64 7.06
C ARG A 156 -9.78 -17.18 8.33
N ARG A 157 -10.55 -17.87 9.18
CA ARG A 157 -10.03 -19.04 9.91
C ARG A 157 -10.31 -20.26 9.04
N ALA A 158 -9.27 -20.78 8.40
CA ALA A 158 -9.22 -22.15 7.92
C ALA A 158 -7.79 -22.62 8.17
N ALA A 159 -7.53 -22.94 9.45
CA ALA A 159 -6.47 -23.86 9.80
C ALA A 159 -6.95 -25.26 9.41
N ASP A 160 -6.05 -26.01 8.78
CA ASP A 160 -5.84 -27.44 8.96
C ASP A 160 -6.98 -28.40 8.59
N GLU A 161 -6.90 -28.99 7.39
CA GLU A 161 -7.12 -30.43 7.21
C GLU A 161 -6.64 -30.87 5.80
N ARG A 162 -5.41 -31.39 5.74
CA ARG A 162 -4.96 -32.30 4.68
C ARG A 162 -4.59 -33.61 5.37
N ALA A 163 -5.37 -34.65 5.13
CA ALA A 163 -4.91 -35.98 4.69
C ALA A 163 -6.03 -37.01 4.91
N ALA A 164 -6.81 -37.25 3.87
CA ALA A 164 -7.50 -38.51 3.67
C ALA A 164 -6.63 -39.34 2.72
N ASP A 165 -6.08 -40.45 3.20
CA ASP A 165 -5.89 -41.66 2.41
C ASP A 165 -5.95 -42.86 3.38
N GLY A 166 -7.08 -43.56 3.31
CA GLY A 166 -7.45 -44.65 4.19
C GLY A 166 -8.38 -45.57 3.42
N GLU A 167 -7.82 -46.24 2.42
CA GLU A 167 -8.45 -47.30 1.67
C GLU A 167 -8.72 -48.51 2.60
N PRO A 168 -9.97 -48.97 2.78
CA PRO A 168 -10.24 -50.20 3.51
C PRO A 168 -10.10 -51.42 2.59
N PRO A 169 -9.34 -52.47 2.98
CA PRO A 169 -9.19 -53.67 2.16
C PRO A 169 -10.47 -54.49 2.08
N LEU A 170 -10.66 -55.02 0.87
CA LEU A 170 -11.73 -55.87 0.39
C LEU A 170 -11.84 -57.18 1.20
N LYS A 171 -13.00 -57.35 1.84
CA LYS A 171 -13.54 -58.57 2.45
C LYS A 171 -13.27 -59.87 1.67
N ASP A 172 -12.75 -60.86 2.39
CA ASP A 172 -12.80 -62.29 2.08
C ASP A 172 -14.23 -62.76 1.77
N ALA A 173 -14.40 -63.46 0.65
CA ALA A 173 -15.52 -64.38 0.44
C ALA A 173 -14.97 -65.68 -0.17
N ARG A 174 -14.81 -66.63 0.75
CA ARG A 174 -14.42 -68.02 0.59
C ARG A 174 -15.31 -68.74 -0.45
N ARG A 175 -14.64 -69.47 -1.33
CA ARG A 175 -15.16 -70.38 -2.34
C ARG A 175 -15.47 -71.74 -1.70
N GLU A 176 -16.74 -72.09 -1.57
CA GLU A 176 -17.28 -73.45 -1.40
C GLU A 176 -18.60 -73.45 -2.18
N SER A 177 -18.71 -74.04 -3.38
CA SER A 177 -18.83 -75.48 -3.63
C SER A 177 -18.55 -75.80 -5.10
#